data_AF-A0A1F4EU48-F1
#
_entry.id   AF-A0A1F4EU48-F1
#
_cell.length_a   1.000
_cell.length_b   1.000
_cell.length_c   1.000
_cell.angle_alpha   90.00
_cell.angle_beta   90.00
_cell.angle_gamma   90.00
#
_symmetry.space_group_name_H-M   'P 1'
#
loop_
_entity.id
_entity.type
_entity.pdbx_description
1 polymer ?
#
loop_
_entity_poly.entity_id
_entity_poly.type
_entity_poly.pdbx_seq_one_letter_code
_entity_poly.pdbx_strand_id
1 'polypeptide(L)'
;MVSRVALPLFREAQQGEAEAQLAVGKLYLNGDGGLKRDAGTAFYWLHKAAAGGSSEAQRLLGGGSDSAADTGQFPPPANEPPSTNADLALAEWLLSGQIPAAEDADAIDVLRRAAAQGERKAQLRLAVLLQSGAGKPDADAEAIHWLRKAAEGGSRAAAVRLADWYWGRFDPSAGTALEPAGESAEPEFLYRLGILRAAKGKTFQASALLAKAALAEHAQAQLYFGLLHASPLTRKVTGVPHSLKKAASWLGKASHGGCAQASFELHRLFRLRQFSLKNAAVAQKYLETAAGQGHAQAQYLIGLELLRDTVGRDNDIAAAGWLLRAARQGHAEARTVARLLYCRKALVSPGSAAEQSQLIRTMARTRIALATRLELGQTFRLSIAELLLFDPEDADQEHFIVLDVRRHLRRARRRIVAVETAEERTLLDRARRLLNARNPHPTDVRGPLSQRKLDLEQSIRLLGQELEHAGWTE
;
A
#
# COMPACT_ATOMS: atom_id res chain seq x y z
N MET A 1 -34.60 -46.33 2.20
CA MET A 1 -35.37 -46.92 3.32
C MET A 1 -34.46 -46.92 4.53
N VAL A 2 -34.90 -46.30 5.63
CA VAL A 2 -34.19 -46.30 6.92
C VAL A 2 -33.94 -47.75 7.33
N SER A 3 -32.71 -48.09 7.74
CA SER A 3 -32.38 -49.45 8.14
C SER A 3 -33.31 -49.95 9.26
N ARG A 4 -33.63 -51.25 9.30
CA ARG A 4 -34.42 -51.87 10.38
C ARG A 4 -33.83 -51.62 11.78
N VAL A 5 -32.54 -51.29 11.85
CA VAL A 5 -31.78 -51.01 13.08
C VAL A 5 -32.02 -49.58 13.60
N ALA A 6 -32.35 -48.62 12.73
CA ALA A 6 -32.55 -47.23 13.13
C ALA A 6 -33.99 -46.91 13.59
N LEU A 7 -34.99 -47.72 13.24
CA LEU A 7 -36.40 -47.49 13.60
C LEU A 7 -36.70 -47.44 15.12
N PRO A 8 -36.11 -48.27 15.99
CA PRO A 8 -36.29 -48.15 17.45
C PRO A 8 -35.73 -46.84 17.98
N LEU A 9 -34.54 -46.48 17.49
CA LEU A 9 -33.79 -45.29 17.88
C LEU A 9 -34.54 -44.00 17.53
N PHE A 10 -35.27 -43.98 16.40
CA PHE A 10 -36.20 -42.89 16.07
C PHE A 10 -37.38 -42.77 17.03
N ARG A 11 -37.92 -43.88 17.55
CA ARG A 11 -39.02 -43.83 18.53
C ARG A 11 -38.54 -43.29 19.88
N GLU A 12 -37.38 -43.74 20.33
CA GLU A 12 -36.76 -43.27 21.58
C GLU A 12 -36.41 -41.77 21.49
N ALA A 13 -35.88 -41.32 20.35
CA ALA A 13 -35.61 -39.91 20.12
C ALA A 13 -36.89 -39.05 20.15
N GLN A 14 -38.01 -39.57 19.63
CA GLN A 14 -39.32 -38.90 19.73
C GLN A 14 -39.91 -38.90 21.15
N GLN A 15 -39.57 -39.89 21.98
CA GLN A 15 -39.97 -39.95 23.38
C GLN A 15 -39.19 -38.98 24.28
N GLY A 16 -38.15 -38.33 23.76
CA GLY A 16 -37.40 -37.30 24.47
C GLY A 16 -36.04 -37.73 24.99
N GLU A 17 -35.60 -38.96 24.72
CA GLU A 17 -34.35 -39.50 25.23
C GLU A 17 -33.13 -38.80 24.61
N ALA A 18 -32.28 -38.17 25.44
CA ALA A 18 -31.22 -37.28 24.97
C ALA A 18 -30.11 -38.02 24.19
N GLU A 19 -29.77 -39.25 24.59
CA GLU A 19 -28.80 -40.08 23.89
C GLU A 19 -29.32 -40.58 22.55
N ALA A 20 -30.60 -40.95 22.47
CA ALA A 20 -31.24 -41.34 21.23
C ALA A 20 -31.30 -40.15 20.25
N GLN A 21 -31.63 -38.94 20.72
CA GLN A 21 -31.60 -37.72 19.91
C GLN A 21 -30.20 -37.40 19.38
N LEU A 22 -29.16 -37.54 20.21
CA LEU A 22 -27.77 -37.39 19.79
C LEU A 22 -27.40 -38.39 18.69
N ALA A 23 -27.80 -39.66 18.85
CA ALA A 23 -27.53 -40.70 17.89
C ALA A 23 -28.27 -40.48 16.55
N VAL A 24 -29.54 -40.02 16.57
CA VAL A 24 -30.25 -39.59 15.35
C VAL A 24 -29.53 -38.42 14.68
N GLY A 25 -29.09 -37.41 15.45
CA GLY A 25 -28.33 -36.28 14.93
C GLY A 25 -27.06 -36.71 14.20
N LYS A 26 -26.30 -37.64 14.78
CA LYS A 26 -25.09 -38.21 14.16
C LYS A 26 -25.38 -38.99 12.87
N LEU A 27 -26.47 -39.76 12.83
CA LEU A 27 -26.88 -40.49 11.64
C LEU A 27 -27.15 -39.56 10.45
N TYR A 28 -27.88 -38.46 10.67
CA TYR A 28 -28.12 -37.45 9.63
C TYR A 28 -26.88 -36.64 9.26
N LEU A 29 -25.97 -36.39 10.22
CA LEU A 29 -24.70 -35.71 9.98
C LEU A 29 -23.80 -36.49 9.02
N ASN A 30 -23.72 -37.82 9.21
CA ASN A 30 -22.84 -38.69 8.46
C ASN A 30 -23.49 -39.28 7.20
N GLY A 31 -24.83 -39.29 7.13
CA GLY A 31 -25.55 -40.02 6.07
C GLY A 31 -25.50 -41.54 6.26
N ASP A 32 -25.47 -41.99 7.51
CA ASP A 32 -25.37 -43.41 7.86
C ASP A 32 -26.76 -44.08 7.95
N GLY A 33 -26.80 -45.42 7.97
CA GLY A 33 -28.04 -46.16 8.24
C GLY A 33 -29.12 -46.07 7.15
N GLY A 34 -28.74 -45.70 5.92
CA GLY A 34 -29.62 -45.54 4.77
C GLY A 34 -30.29 -44.17 4.66
N LEU A 35 -29.84 -43.19 5.46
CA LEU A 35 -30.27 -41.80 5.41
C LEU A 35 -29.36 -41.00 4.48
N LYS A 36 -29.93 -40.02 3.78
CA LYS A 36 -29.10 -39.00 3.11
C LYS A 36 -28.59 -38.04 4.18
N ARG A 37 -27.37 -37.55 3.97
CA ARG A 37 -26.80 -36.50 4.80
C ARG A 37 -27.68 -35.25 4.73
N ASP A 38 -28.02 -34.71 5.89
CA ASP A 38 -28.86 -33.51 6.03
C ASP A 38 -28.44 -32.75 7.29
N ALA A 39 -27.69 -31.67 7.09
CA ALA A 39 -27.17 -30.86 8.18
C ALA A 39 -28.27 -30.14 8.98
N GLY A 40 -29.38 -29.75 8.34
CA GLY A 40 -30.46 -29.05 9.01
C GLY A 40 -31.19 -29.95 10.00
N THR A 41 -31.53 -31.17 9.57
CA THR A 41 -32.16 -32.16 10.47
C THR A 41 -31.21 -32.65 11.55
N ALA A 42 -29.92 -32.80 11.24
CA ALA A 42 -28.94 -33.15 12.25
C ALA A 42 -28.81 -32.06 13.32
N PHE A 43 -28.74 -30.79 12.91
CA PHE A 43 -28.67 -29.63 13.80
C PHE A 43 -29.87 -29.57 14.76
N TYR A 44 -31.08 -29.82 14.24
CA TYR A 44 -32.31 -29.93 15.04
C TYR A 44 -32.19 -30.97 16.16
N TRP A 45 -31.78 -32.21 15.82
CA TRP A 45 -31.70 -33.31 16.78
C TRP A 45 -30.59 -33.10 17.81
N LEU A 46 -29.46 -32.51 17.38
CA LEU A 46 -28.36 -32.15 18.28
C LEU A 46 -28.77 -31.06 19.26
N HIS A 47 -29.51 -30.03 18.83
CA HIS A 47 -30.02 -28.99 19.74
C HIS A 47 -31.01 -29.55 20.75
N LYS A 48 -31.89 -30.47 20.36
CA LYS A 48 -32.77 -31.18 21.30
C LYS A 48 -31.99 -32.03 22.30
N ALA A 49 -31.00 -32.79 21.84
CA ALA A 49 -30.15 -33.60 22.71
C ALA A 49 -29.36 -32.73 23.70
N ALA A 50 -28.86 -31.57 23.25
CA ALA A 50 -28.14 -30.62 24.10
C ALA A 50 -29.04 -30.01 25.18
N ALA A 51 -30.29 -29.68 24.83
CA ALA A 51 -31.30 -29.23 25.79
C ALA A 51 -31.74 -30.33 26.77
N GLY A 52 -31.71 -31.58 26.34
CA GLY A 52 -31.87 -32.77 27.19
C GLY A 52 -30.66 -33.10 28.07
N GLY A 53 -29.60 -32.28 28.05
CA GLY A 53 -28.42 -32.42 28.91
C GLY A 53 -27.25 -33.21 28.31
N SER A 54 -27.28 -33.53 27.01
CA SER A 54 -26.17 -34.24 26.36
C SER A 54 -24.94 -33.34 26.20
N SER A 55 -23.89 -33.63 26.98
CA SER A 55 -22.60 -32.93 26.91
C SER A 55 -21.86 -33.15 25.59
N GLU A 56 -22.12 -34.27 24.91
CA GLU A 56 -21.56 -34.54 23.59
C GLU A 56 -22.26 -33.72 22.50
N ALA A 57 -23.59 -33.58 22.56
CA ALA A 57 -24.32 -32.70 21.65
C ALA A 57 -23.88 -31.24 21.82
N GLN A 58 -23.69 -30.78 23.06
CA GLN A 58 -23.16 -29.44 23.36
C GLN A 58 -21.76 -29.21 22.79
N ARG A 59 -20.89 -30.23 22.84
CA ARG A 59 -19.56 -30.18 22.20
C ARG A 59 -19.64 -30.12 20.68
N LEU A 60 -20.50 -30.92 20.06
CA LEU A 60 -20.69 -30.96 18.61
C LEU A 60 -21.29 -29.69 18.03
N LEU A 61 -21.99 -28.90 18.86
CA LEU A 61 -22.50 -27.57 18.52
C LEU A 61 -21.52 -26.44 18.86
N GLY A 62 -20.36 -26.76 19.46
CA GLY A 62 -19.27 -25.79 19.67
C GLY A 62 -19.35 -24.94 20.93
N GLY A 63 -19.95 -25.44 22.03
CA GLY A 63 -19.83 -24.82 23.37
C GLY A 63 -20.52 -23.47 23.59
N GLY A 64 -21.12 -22.87 22.55
CA GLY A 64 -21.94 -21.66 22.67
C GLY A 64 -23.41 -22.00 22.95
N SER A 65 -23.73 -22.60 24.09
CA SER A 65 -25.13 -22.83 24.50
C SER A 65 -25.70 -21.71 25.39
N ASP A 66 -25.30 -20.47 25.18
CA ASP A 66 -25.96 -19.34 25.88
C ASP A 66 -27.27 -18.93 25.19
N SER A 67 -27.62 -19.47 24.02
CA SER A 67 -28.99 -19.46 23.53
C SER A 67 -29.73 -20.73 23.94
N ALA A 68 -29.93 -20.88 25.25
CA ALA A 68 -31.08 -21.62 25.78
C ALA A 68 -32.43 -20.91 25.49
N ALA A 69 -32.44 -19.91 24.61
CA ALA A 69 -33.65 -19.25 24.15
C ALA A 69 -34.25 -20.06 22.98
N ASP A 70 -35.35 -20.75 23.30
CA ASP A 70 -36.31 -21.36 22.38
C ASP A 70 -35.85 -22.55 21.52
N THR A 71 -35.67 -23.70 22.18
CA THR A 71 -35.86 -25.01 21.52
C THR A 71 -37.28 -25.20 20.94
N GLY A 72 -38.22 -24.30 21.24
CA GLY A 72 -39.55 -24.22 20.61
C GLY A 72 -39.54 -23.68 19.17
N GLN A 73 -38.43 -23.14 18.66
CA GLN A 73 -38.34 -22.53 17.33
C GLN A 73 -37.53 -23.32 16.29
N PHE A 74 -37.03 -24.50 16.66
CA PHE A 74 -36.33 -25.40 15.73
C PHE A 74 -37.36 -26.23 14.95
N PRO A 75 -37.44 -26.12 13.61
CA PRO A 75 -38.52 -26.78 12.87
C PRO A 75 -38.27 -28.29 12.73
N PRO A 76 -39.30 -29.15 12.90
CA PRO A 76 -39.21 -30.58 12.61
C PRO A 76 -39.03 -30.83 11.09
N PRO A 77 -38.63 -32.05 10.68
CA PRO A 77 -38.45 -32.37 9.27
C PRO A 77 -39.81 -32.38 8.55
N ALA A 78 -40.15 -31.27 7.87
CA ALA A 78 -40.54 -31.25 6.46
C ALA A 78 -41.49 -30.09 6.04
N ASN A 79 -42.22 -29.37 6.92
CA ASN A 79 -43.38 -28.62 6.40
C ASN A 79 -43.78 -27.28 7.08
N GLU A 80 -42.86 -26.47 7.62
CA GLU A 80 -43.17 -25.05 7.95
C GLU A 80 -41.97 -24.12 7.68
N PRO A 81 -42.19 -22.82 7.36
CA PRO A 81 -41.11 -21.91 6.97
C PRO A 81 -40.13 -21.70 8.14
N PRO A 82 -38.81 -21.82 7.91
CA PRO A 82 -37.80 -21.71 8.96
C PRO A 82 -37.72 -20.28 9.53
N SER A 83 -37.49 -20.18 10.84
CA SER A 83 -37.22 -18.90 11.52
C SER A 83 -35.84 -18.37 11.13
N THR A 84 -35.73 -17.06 10.92
CA THR A 84 -34.49 -16.37 10.51
C THR A 84 -33.29 -16.68 11.39
N ASN A 85 -33.51 -16.85 12.70
CA ASN A 85 -32.46 -17.14 13.67
C ASN A 85 -31.95 -18.59 13.59
N ALA A 86 -32.82 -19.55 13.25
CA ALA A 86 -32.44 -20.96 13.11
C ALA A 86 -31.55 -21.17 11.88
N ASP A 87 -31.86 -20.51 10.76
CA ASP A 87 -31.03 -20.57 9.56
C ASP A 87 -29.67 -19.87 9.78
N LEU A 88 -29.62 -18.76 10.52
CA LEU A 88 -28.34 -18.12 10.87
C LEU A 88 -27.48 -19.02 11.76
N ALA A 89 -28.06 -19.63 12.79
CA ALA A 89 -27.34 -20.52 13.70
C ALA A 89 -26.84 -21.79 12.97
N LEU A 90 -27.66 -22.35 12.08
CA LEU A 90 -27.28 -23.48 11.23
C LEU A 90 -26.09 -23.10 10.33
N ALA A 91 -26.12 -21.92 9.72
CA ALA A 91 -25.02 -21.45 8.88
C ALA A 91 -23.73 -21.22 9.67
N GLU A 92 -23.80 -20.64 10.88
CA GLU A 92 -22.64 -20.47 11.75
C GLU A 92 -22.03 -21.81 12.16
N TRP A 93 -22.89 -22.80 12.45
CA TRP A 93 -22.44 -24.16 12.76
C TRP A 93 -21.76 -24.85 11.57
N LEU A 94 -22.32 -24.72 10.36
CA LEU A 94 -21.71 -25.24 9.13
C LEU A 94 -20.32 -24.63 8.87
N LEU A 95 -20.14 -23.34 9.17
CA LEU A 95 -18.88 -22.61 8.98
C LEU A 95 -17.87 -22.80 10.13
N SER A 96 -18.26 -23.48 11.22
CA SER A 96 -17.40 -23.65 12.40
C SER A 96 -16.21 -24.60 12.16
N GLY A 97 -16.21 -25.33 11.03
CA GLY A 97 -15.20 -26.34 10.72
C GLY A 97 -15.31 -27.63 11.53
N GLN A 98 -16.32 -27.75 12.41
CA GLN A 98 -16.55 -28.94 13.23
C GLN A 98 -17.17 -30.12 12.45
N ILE A 99 -17.66 -29.86 11.24
CA ILE A 99 -18.27 -30.85 10.36
C ILE A 99 -17.25 -31.16 9.24
N PRO A 100 -16.58 -32.32 9.27
CA PRO A 100 -15.45 -32.64 8.38
C PRO A 100 -15.78 -32.66 6.88
N ALA A 101 -17.08 -32.63 6.53
CA ALA A 101 -17.57 -32.68 5.16
C ALA A 101 -18.52 -31.52 4.81
N ALA A 102 -18.69 -30.51 5.66
CA ALA A 102 -19.52 -29.35 5.30
C ALA A 102 -18.83 -28.56 4.19
N GLU A 103 -19.53 -28.33 3.10
CA GLU A 103 -19.05 -27.45 2.03
C GLU A 103 -19.50 -26.01 2.33
N ASP A 104 -18.66 -25.03 1.99
CA ASP A 104 -19.04 -23.61 2.08
C ASP A 104 -20.33 -23.31 1.27
N ALA A 105 -20.62 -24.11 0.24
CA ALA A 105 -21.84 -24.04 -0.56
C ALA A 105 -23.12 -24.28 0.27
N ASP A 106 -23.12 -25.27 1.16
CA ASP A 106 -24.27 -25.58 2.02
C ASP A 106 -24.57 -24.40 2.96
N ALA A 107 -23.52 -23.79 3.53
CA ALA A 107 -23.65 -22.61 4.38
C ALA A 107 -24.14 -21.39 3.61
N ILE A 108 -23.68 -21.19 2.37
CA ILE A 108 -24.12 -20.10 1.50
C ILE A 108 -25.62 -20.21 1.19
N ASP A 109 -26.12 -21.41 0.91
CA ASP A 109 -27.54 -21.60 0.58
C ASP A 109 -28.47 -21.39 1.77
N VAL A 110 -28.05 -21.82 2.97
CA VAL A 110 -28.75 -21.50 4.22
C VAL A 110 -28.73 -19.98 4.47
N LEU A 111 -27.59 -19.33 4.29
CA LEU A 111 -27.46 -17.88 4.46
C LEU A 111 -28.28 -17.08 3.45
N ARG A 112 -28.41 -17.55 2.20
CA ARG A 112 -29.28 -16.91 1.19
C ARG A 112 -30.74 -16.90 1.64
N ARG A 113 -31.22 -18.00 2.22
CA ARG A 113 -32.59 -18.08 2.76
C ARG A 113 -32.79 -17.10 3.91
N ALA A 114 -31.91 -17.12 4.91
CA ALA A 114 -31.97 -16.18 6.03
C ALA A 114 -31.85 -14.71 5.58
N ALA A 115 -30.96 -14.42 4.63
CA ALA A 115 -30.75 -13.09 4.08
C ALA A 115 -31.97 -12.58 3.30
N ALA A 116 -32.65 -13.46 2.55
CA ALA A 116 -33.88 -13.15 1.82
C ALA A 116 -35.05 -12.80 2.75
N GLN A 117 -35.09 -13.38 3.94
CA GLN A 117 -36.07 -13.07 4.99
C GLN A 117 -35.78 -11.74 5.73
N GLY A 118 -34.66 -11.07 5.42
CA GLY A 118 -34.34 -9.74 5.97
C GLY A 118 -33.36 -9.74 7.15
N GLU A 119 -32.81 -10.89 7.55
CA GLU A 119 -31.89 -10.95 8.69
C GLU A 119 -30.54 -10.30 8.35
N ARG A 120 -30.22 -9.20 9.03
CA ARG A 120 -29.07 -8.34 8.73
C ARG A 120 -27.74 -9.05 8.96
N LYS A 121 -27.65 -9.89 10.00
CA LYS A 121 -26.44 -10.68 10.28
C LYS A 121 -26.19 -11.70 9.18
N ALA A 122 -27.25 -12.36 8.68
CA ALA A 122 -27.16 -13.31 7.58
C ALA A 122 -26.72 -12.63 6.27
N GLN A 123 -27.30 -11.46 5.96
CA GLN A 123 -26.90 -10.66 4.78
C GLN A 123 -25.41 -10.28 4.82
N LEU A 124 -24.91 -9.83 5.98
CA LEU A 124 -23.50 -9.51 6.16
C LEU A 124 -22.61 -10.76 6.02
N ARG A 125 -22.99 -11.86 6.66
CA ARG A 125 -22.20 -13.11 6.66
C ARG A 125 -22.12 -13.70 5.26
N LEU A 126 -23.23 -13.72 4.53
CA LEU A 126 -23.31 -14.14 3.13
C LEU A 126 -22.37 -13.32 2.26
N ALA A 127 -22.41 -12.00 2.38
CA ALA A 127 -21.56 -11.14 1.56
C ALA A 127 -20.06 -11.35 1.83
N VAL A 128 -19.68 -11.58 3.09
CA VAL A 128 -18.28 -11.86 3.45
C VAL A 128 -17.81 -13.18 2.84
N LEU A 129 -18.64 -14.23 2.86
CA LEU A 129 -18.31 -15.52 2.25
C LEU A 129 -18.18 -15.42 0.74
N LEU A 130 -19.10 -14.71 0.09
CA LEU A 130 -19.04 -14.46 -1.36
C LEU A 130 -17.76 -13.70 -1.75
N GLN A 131 -17.32 -12.73 -0.92
CA GLN A 131 -16.05 -12.03 -1.12
C GLN A 131 -14.82 -12.90 -0.89
N SER A 132 -14.84 -13.79 0.11
CA SER A 132 -13.70 -14.68 0.38
C SER A 132 -13.58 -15.83 -0.61
N GLY A 133 -14.71 -16.31 -1.14
CA GLY A 133 -14.77 -17.44 -2.06
C GLY A 133 -14.56 -17.08 -3.54
N ALA A 134 -14.50 -15.78 -3.90
CA ALA A 134 -14.55 -15.39 -5.30
C ALA A 134 -13.53 -14.33 -5.71
N GLY A 135 -12.70 -14.71 -6.69
CA GLY A 135 -12.21 -13.85 -7.77
C GLY A 135 -13.10 -13.94 -9.02
N LYS A 136 -14.39 -14.30 -8.87
CA LYS A 136 -15.36 -14.43 -9.97
C LYS A 136 -16.28 -13.19 -10.00
N PRO A 137 -16.48 -12.52 -11.15
CA PRO A 137 -17.25 -11.27 -11.25
C PRO A 137 -18.68 -11.33 -10.72
N ASP A 138 -19.35 -12.48 -10.89
CA ASP A 138 -20.77 -12.64 -10.51
C ASP A 138 -20.97 -12.66 -8.99
N ALA A 139 -20.02 -13.24 -8.26
CA ALA A 139 -20.06 -13.32 -6.80
C ALA A 139 -19.76 -11.96 -6.13
N ASP A 140 -18.90 -11.13 -6.75
CA ASP A 140 -18.68 -9.76 -6.31
C ASP A 140 -19.98 -8.93 -6.37
N ALA A 141 -20.73 -9.05 -7.47
CA ALA A 141 -21.99 -8.34 -7.65
C ALA A 141 -23.05 -8.78 -6.61
N GLU A 142 -23.14 -10.10 -6.35
CA GLU A 142 -24.04 -10.64 -5.33
C GLU A 142 -23.62 -10.18 -3.92
N ALA A 143 -22.32 -10.19 -3.60
CA ALA A 143 -21.83 -9.72 -2.30
C ALA A 143 -22.18 -8.25 -2.04
N ILE A 144 -22.01 -7.37 -3.04
CA ILE A 144 -22.32 -5.94 -2.93
C ILE A 144 -23.82 -5.73 -2.71
N HIS A 145 -24.66 -6.50 -3.41
CA HIS A 145 -26.12 -6.46 -3.23
C HIS A 145 -26.51 -6.75 -1.79
N TRP A 146 -25.95 -7.81 -1.19
CA TRP A 146 -26.22 -8.17 0.19
C TRP A 146 -25.61 -7.18 1.21
N LEU A 147 -24.41 -6.65 0.96
CA LEU A 147 -23.83 -5.58 1.79
C LEU A 147 -24.71 -4.33 1.78
N ARG A 148 -25.26 -3.96 0.61
CA ARG A 148 -26.14 -2.81 0.49
C ARG A 148 -27.41 -3.01 1.30
N LYS A 149 -28.09 -4.16 1.17
CA LYS A 149 -29.28 -4.47 1.97
C LYS A 149 -28.98 -4.45 3.47
N ALA A 150 -27.86 -5.03 3.89
CA ALA A 150 -27.45 -5.03 5.29
C ALA A 150 -27.18 -3.60 5.79
N ALA A 151 -26.51 -2.77 4.99
CA ALA A 151 -26.24 -1.37 5.31
C ALA A 151 -27.52 -0.53 5.37
N GLU A 152 -28.45 -0.71 4.42
CA GLU A 152 -29.80 -0.13 4.40
C GLU A 152 -30.60 -0.50 5.66
N GLY A 153 -30.45 -1.74 6.12
CA GLY A 153 -30.98 -2.19 7.42
C GLY A 153 -30.23 -1.63 8.65
N GLY A 154 -29.22 -0.77 8.48
CA GLY A 154 -28.46 -0.15 9.57
C GLY A 154 -27.24 -0.96 10.06
N SER A 155 -26.81 -1.99 9.34
CA SER A 155 -25.58 -2.72 9.68
C SER A 155 -24.33 -1.87 9.39
N ARG A 156 -23.70 -1.38 10.45
CA ARG A 156 -22.45 -0.60 10.37
C ARG A 156 -21.31 -1.39 9.72
N ALA A 157 -21.14 -2.66 10.11
CA ALA A 157 -20.09 -3.51 9.57
C ALA A 157 -20.24 -3.72 8.06
N ALA A 158 -21.50 -3.83 7.57
CA ALA A 158 -21.77 -3.90 6.14
C ALA A 158 -21.46 -2.56 5.44
N ALA A 159 -21.85 -1.44 6.04
CA ALA A 159 -21.57 -0.12 5.50
C ALA A 159 -20.07 0.16 5.38
N VAL A 160 -19.26 -0.20 6.39
CA VAL A 160 -17.79 -0.07 6.33
C VAL A 160 -17.22 -0.90 5.18
N ARG A 161 -17.54 -2.19 5.10
CA ARG A 161 -17.06 -3.06 4.02
C ARG A 161 -17.48 -2.58 2.63
N LEU A 162 -18.70 -2.06 2.52
CA LEU A 162 -19.21 -1.49 1.28
C LEU A 162 -18.45 -0.21 0.90
N ALA A 163 -18.17 0.67 1.86
CA ALA A 163 -17.35 1.87 1.65
C ALA A 163 -15.94 1.51 1.18
N ASP A 164 -15.32 0.48 1.76
CA ASP A 164 -13.98 0.00 1.39
C ASP A 164 -13.94 -0.49 -0.06
N TRP A 165 -14.97 -1.23 -0.46
CA TRP A 165 -15.12 -1.72 -1.83
C TRP A 165 -15.24 -0.57 -2.84
N TYR A 166 -16.14 0.38 -2.58
CA TYR A 166 -16.32 1.54 -3.46
C TYR A 166 -15.13 2.49 -3.44
N TRP A 167 -14.43 2.62 -2.31
CA TRP A 167 -13.22 3.40 -2.17
C TRP A 167 -12.09 2.84 -3.05
N GLY A 168 -11.88 1.52 -3.02
CA GLY A 168 -10.88 0.85 -3.85
C GLY A 168 -11.08 1.06 -5.36
N ARG A 169 -12.33 1.22 -5.82
CA ARG A 169 -12.66 1.50 -7.24
C ARG A 169 -12.92 2.99 -7.53
N PHE A 170 -12.87 3.84 -6.50
CA PHE A 170 -13.26 5.25 -6.56
C PHE A 170 -14.62 5.47 -7.25
N ASP A 171 -15.62 4.64 -6.94
CA ASP A 171 -16.95 4.73 -7.54
C ASP A 171 -17.89 5.61 -6.69
N PRO A 172 -18.22 6.83 -7.16
CA PRO A 172 -19.03 7.78 -6.41
C PRO A 172 -20.49 7.31 -6.25
N SER A 173 -20.97 6.36 -7.07
CA SER A 173 -22.35 5.83 -7.07
C SER A 173 -22.78 5.27 -5.70
N ALA A 174 -21.81 4.86 -4.88
CA ALA A 174 -21.92 4.40 -3.51
C ALA A 174 -22.63 5.33 -2.53
N GLY A 175 -22.47 6.65 -2.71
CA GLY A 175 -22.70 7.61 -1.63
C GLY A 175 -24.05 7.45 -0.93
N THR A 176 -25.12 7.18 -1.68
CA THR A 176 -26.51 7.01 -1.21
C THR A 176 -26.74 5.70 -0.45
N ALA A 177 -26.07 4.61 -0.84
CA ALA A 177 -26.19 3.30 -0.18
C ALA A 177 -25.63 3.30 1.26
N LEU A 178 -24.83 4.30 1.61
CA LEU A 178 -24.11 4.42 2.87
C LEU A 178 -24.77 5.41 3.86
N GLU A 179 -25.96 5.94 3.55
CA GLU A 179 -26.71 6.91 4.40
C GLU A 179 -27.05 6.42 5.82
N PRO A 180 -27.51 5.18 6.04
CA PRO A 180 -28.04 4.75 7.35
C PRO A 180 -27.00 4.66 8.46
N ALA A 181 -25.69 4.59 8.13
CA ALA A 181 -24.64 4.36 9.11
C ALA A 181 -24.09 5.65 9.77
N GLY A 182 -24.57 6.83 9.37
CA GLY A 182 -23.81 8.09 9.40
C GLY A 182 -23.67 8.89 10.70
N GLU A 183 -24.17 8.44 11.85
CA GLU A 183 -24.13 9.27 13.08
C GLU A 183 -23.13 8.82 14.16
N SER A 184 -22.87 7.52 14.32
CA SER A 184 -21.91 6.98 15.30
C SER A 184 -20.67 6.33 14.68
N ALA A 185 -20.51 6.45 13.36
CA ALA A 185 -19.52 5.72 12.59
C ALA A 185 -18.06 6.15 12.83
N GLU A 186 -17.13 5.24 12.54
CA GLU A 186 -15.69 5.44 12.74
C GLU A 186 -15.17 6.61 11.91
N PRO A 187 -14.12 7.33 12.36
CA PRO A 187 -13.57 8.48 11.65
C PRO A 187 -13.15 8.15 10.21
N GLU A 188 -12.58 6.96 9.98
CA GLU A 188 -12.16 6.47 8.65
C GLU A 188 -13.36 6.29 7.71
N PHE A 189 -14.46 5.72 8.20
CA PHE A 189 -15.69 5.56 7.43
C PHE A 189 -16.29 6.92 7.05
N LEU A 190 -16.37 7.84 8.01
CA LEU A 190 -16.88 9.19 7.79
C LEU A 190 -16.03 9.95 6.76
N TYR A 191 -14.71 9.77 6.80
CA TYR A 191 -13.78 10.31 5.81
C TYR A 191 -14.07 9.75 4.41
N ARG A 192 -14.09 8.41 4.24
CA ARG A 192 -14.36 7.74 2.95
C ARG A 192 -15.71 8.17 2.37
N LEU A 193 -16.76 8.16 3.19
CA LEU A 193 -18.08 8.60 2.78
C LEU A 193 -18.09 10.08 2.37
N GLY A 194 -17.39 10.94 3.11
CA GLY A 194 -17.23 12.35 2.79
C GLY A 194 -16.63 12.57 1.41
N ILE A 195 -15.56 11.85 1.06
CA ILE A 195 -14.92 11.96 -0.25
C ILE A 195 -15.82 11.44 -1.37
N LEU A 196 -16.49 10.30 -1.20
CA LEU A 196 -17.45 9.77 -2.18
C LEU A 196 -18.60 10.76 -2.43
N ARG A 197 -19.06 11.46 -1.39
CA ARG A 197 -20.07 12.52 -1.52
C ARG A 197 -19.54 13.74 -2.26
N ALA A 198 -18.30 14.14 -1.99
CA ALA A 198 -17.65 15.25 -2.70
C ALA A 198 -17.50 14.92 -4.20
N ALA A 199 -17.17 13.68 -4.54
CA ALA A 199 -17.08 13.20 -5.92
C ALA A 199 -18.44 13.24 -6.65
N LYS A 200 -19.56 12.98 -5.97
CA LYS A 200 -20.93 13.17 -6.48
C LYS A 200 -21.37 14.65 -6.58
N GLY A 201 -20.54 15.61 -6.16
CA GLY A 201 -20.91 17.02 -6.10
C GLY A 201 -21.77 17.41 -4.90
N LYS A 202 -22.01 16.50 -3.95
CA LYS A 202 -22.74 16.78 -2.69
C LYS A 202 -21.78 17.37 -1.64
N THR A 203 -21.15 18.49 -1.96
CA THR A 203 -20.05 19.10 -1.19
C THR A 203 -20.46 19.56 0.22
N PHE A 204 -21.68 20.04 0.42
CA PHE A 204 -22.17 20.42 1.76
C PHE A 204 -22.26 19.22 2.71
N GLN A 205 -22.84 18.11 2.23
CA GLN A 205 -22.91 16.86 3.00
C GLN A 205 -21.52 16.28 3.25
N ALA A 206 -20.64 16.32 2.24
CA ALA A 206 -19.25 15.91 2.38
C ALA A 206 -18.52 16.72 3.47
N SER A 207 -18.72 18.04 3.49
CA SER A 207 -18.13 18.94 4.48
C SER A 207 -18.55 18.59 5.90
N ALA A 208 -19.83 18.25 6.13
CA ALA A 208 -20.32 17.87 7.45
C ALA A 208 -19.68 16.55 7.95
N LEU A 209 -19.56 15.55 7.06
CA LEU A 209 -18.94 14.27 7.37
C LEU A 209 -17.44 14.41 7.64
N LEU A 210 -16.74 15.16 6.78
CA LEU A 210 -15.31 15.44 6.94
C LEU A 210 -15.04 16.26 8.20
N ALA A 211 -15.93 17.18 8.59
CA ALA A 211 -15.81 17.91 9.85
C ALA A 211 -15.86 16.97 11.07
N LYS A 212 -16.81 16.02 11.10
CA LYS A 212 -16.91 15.02 12.18
C LYS A 212 -15.64 14.15 12.26
N ALA A 213 -15.17 13.65 11.11
CA ALA A 213 -13.93 12.86 11.05
C ALA A 213 -12.69 13.67 11.45
N ALA A 214 -12.61 14.95 11.05
CA ALA A 214 -11.52 15.85 11.38
C ALA A 214 -11.47 16.20 12.87
N LEU A 215 -12.63 16.34 13.52
CA LEU A 215 -12.76 16.52 14.97
C LEU A 215 -12.30 15.29 15.75
N ALA A 216 -12.46 14.10 15.18
CA ALA A 216 -11.92 12.84 15.71
C ALA A 216 -10.45 12.59 15.31
N GLU A 217 -9.69 13.67 15.05
CA GLU A 217 -8.25 13.67 14.77
C GLU A 217 -7.77 12.88 13.54
N HIS A 218 -8.67 12.55 12.62
CA HIS A 218 -8.30 11.86 11.39
C HIS A 218 -7.53 12.78 10.42
N ALA A 219 -6.23 12.53 10.23
CA ALA A 219 -5.32 13.41 9.47
C ALA A 219 -5.77 13.69 8.03
N GLN A 220 -6.20 12.67 7.28
CA GLN A 220 -6.68 12.88 5.90
C GLN A 220 -7.98 13.70 5.89
N ALA A 221 -8.94 13.43 6.78
CA ALA A 221 -10.16 14.24 6.89
C ALA A 221 -9.85 15.71 7.19
N GLN A 222 -8.89 15.99 8.07
CA GLN A 222 -8.44 17.37 8.36
C GLN A 222 -7.87 18.06 7.12
N LEU A 223 -7.05 17.35 6.33
CA LEU A 223 -6.53 17.85 5.05
C LEU A 223 -7.68 18.23 4.11
N TYR A 224 -8.58 17.28 3.82
CA TYR A 224 -9.67 17.50 2.85
C TYR A 224 -10.68 18.54 3.34
N PHE A 225 -10.97 18.56 4.65
CA PHE A 225 -11.83 19.58 5.25
C PHE A 225 -11.19 20.98 5.15
N GLY A 226 -9.88 21.09 5.41
CA GLY A 226 -9.12 22.32 5.19
C GLY A 226 -9.17 22.79 3.74
N LEU A 227 -9.01 21.86 2.79
CA LEU A 227 -9.09 22.14 1.35
C LEU A 227 -10.49 22.62 0.92
N LEU A 228 -11.57 22.07 1.47
CA LEU A 228 -12.94 22.53 1.16
C LEU A 228 -13.17 24.00 1.51
N HIS A 229 -12.53 24.49 2.57
CA HIS A 229 -12.58 25.90 2.97
C HIS A 229 -11.58 26.79 2.20
N ALA A 230 -10.64 26.19 1.46
CA ALA A 230 -9.59 26.88 0.71
C ALA A 230 -9.98 27.11 -0.76
N SER A 231 -10.92 28.03 -1.01
CA SER A 231 -11.39 28.40 -2.37
C SER A 231 -10.29 28.56 -3.42
N PRO A 232 -9.17 29.28 -3.15
CA PRO A 232 -8.16 29.54 -4.17
C PRO A 232 -7.33 28.31 -4.55
N LEU A 233 -7.32 27.27 -3.70
CA LEU A 233 -6.60 26.03 -3.96
C LEU A 233 -7.47 25.03 -4.73
N THR A 234 -8.79 25.14 -4.60
CA THR A 234 -9.77 24.25 -5.24
C THR A 234 -10.41 24.93 -6.46
N ARG A 235 -10.25 24.36 -7.66
CA ARG A 235 -10.90 24.87 -8.89
C ARG A 235 -12.44 24.74 -8.91
N LYS A 236 -13.04 24.12 -7.89
CA LYS A 236 -14.48 23.83 -7.81
C LYS A 236 -15.16 24.79 -6.84
N VAL A 237 -16.33 25.31 -7.23
CA VAL A 237 -17.23 26.03 -6.31
C VAL A 237 -17.83 25.00 -5.36
N THR A 238 -17.44 25.04 -4.08
CA THR A 238 -17.80 23.99 -3.12
C THR A 238 -19.12 24.25 -2.40
N GLY A 239 -19.80 25.38 -2.63
CA GLY A 239 -21.04 25.73 -1.90
C GLY A 239 -20.87 25.86 -0.38
N VAL A 240 -19.65 25.68 0.13
CA VAL A 240 -19.27 25.82 1.53
C VAL A 240 -18.66 27.22 1.73
N PRO A 241 -18.99 27.94 2.82
CA PRO A 241 -18.38 29.22 3.10
C PRO A 241 -16.84 29.14 3.14
N HIS A 242 -16.20 29.90 2.27
CA HIS A 242 -14.75 29.93 2.15
C HIS A 242 -14.13 30.74 3.28
N SER A 243 -13.10 30.19 3.93
CA SER A 243 -12.37 30.89 4.97
C SER A 243 -10.93 30.40 5.01
N LEU A 244 -10.02 31.24 4.55
CA LEU A 244 -8.60 30.90 4.49
C LEU A 244 -7.98 30.71 5.89
N LYS A 245 -8.51 31.42 6.91
CA LYS A 245 -8.10 31.23 8.31
C LYS A 245 -8.49 29.84 8.82
N LYS A 246 -9.73 29.39 8.55
CA LYS A 246 -10.18 28.04 8.91
C LYS A 246 -9.39 26.98 8.15
N ALA A 247 -9.17 27.19 6.85
CA ALA A 247 -8.34 26.31 6.03
C ALA A 247 -6.93 26.16 6.62
N ALA A 248 -6.25 27.27 6.91
CA ALA A 248 -4.91 27.26 7.50
C ALA A 248 -4.88 26.54 8.87
N SER A 249 -5.90 26.70 9.71
CA SER A 249 -5.98 26.01 11.00
C SER A 249 -6.09 24.49 10.83
N TRP A 250 -6.98 24.01 9.96
CA TRP A 250 -7.17 22.57 9.73
C TRP A 250 -6.00 21.92 9.00
N LEU A 251 -5.47 22.58 7.96
CA LEU A 251 -4.25 22.13 7.30
C LEU A 251 -3.05 22.14 8.27
N GLY A 252 -3.00 23.10 9.19
CA GLY A 252 -2.03 23.14 10.28
C GLY A 252 -2.09 21.90 11.15
N LYS A 253 -3.28 21.52 11.62
CA LYS A 253 -3.47 20.28 12.41
C LYS A 253 -3.05 19.04 11.62
N ALA A 254 -3.48 18.92 10.37
CA ALA A 254 -3.09 17.80 9.50
C ALA A 254 -1.57 17.73 9.27
N SER A 255 -0.91 18.89 9.11
CA SER A 255 0.55 19.00 8.97
C SER A 255 1.29 18.55 10.23
N HIS A 256 0.79 18.90 11.43
CA HIS A 256 1.36 18.41 12.70
C HIS A 256 1.15 16.90 12.86
N GLY A 257 0.05 16.36 12.32
CA GLY A 257 -0.19 14.92 12.19
C GLY A 257 0.67 14.20 11.14
N GLY A 258 1.67 14.85 10.54
CA GLY A 258 2.61 14.23 9.59
C GLY A 258 2.09 14.13 8.15
N CYS A 259 1.02 14.82 7.79
CA CYS A 259 0.51 14.83 6.42
C CYS A 259 1.32 15.77 5.51
N ALA A 260 2.19 15.19 4.68
CA ALA A 260 3.06 15.93 3.75
C ALA A 260 2.29 16.82 2.76
N GLN A 261 1.14 16.34 2.28
CA GLN A 261 0.25 17.12 1.43
C GLN A 261 -0.26 18.37 2.16
N ALA A 262 -0.61 18.27 3.45
CA ALA A 262 -1.13 19.40 4.21
C ALA A 262 -0.08 20.51 4.37
N SER A 263 1.17 20.15 4.65
CA SER A 263 2.29 21.10 4.67
C SER A 263 2.46 21.79 3.30
N PHE A 264 2.38 21.04 2.21
CA PHE A 264 2.50 21.62 0.86
C PHE A 264 1.34 22.57 0.52
N GLU A 265 0.10 22.23 0.91
CA GLU A 265 -1.04 23.10 0.69
C GLU A 265 -1.00 24.35 1.58
N LEU A 266 -0.44 24.27 2.80
CA LEU A 266 -0.14 25.45 3.62
C LEU A 266 0.88 26.36 2.94
N HIS A 267 1.95 25.80 2.37
CA HIS A 267 2.90 26.58 1.58
C HIS A 267 2.18 27.35 0.46
N ARG A 268 1.34 26.67 -0.33
CA ARG A 268 0.56 27.32 -1.41
C ARG A 268 -0.39 28.39 -0.87
N LEU A 269 -1.03 28.15 0.26
CA LEU A 269 -1.94 29.10 0.91
C LEU A 269 -1.21 30.37 1.36
N PHE A 270 -0.06 30.25 2.04
CA PHE A 270 0.72 31.39 2.51
C PHE A 270 1.42 32.17 1.39
N ARG A 271 1.58 31.57 0.20
CA ARG A 271 2.07 32.24 -1.02
C ARG A 271 1.02 33.12 -1.71
N LEU A 272 -0.26 33.01 -1.34
CA LEU A 272 -1.31 33.86 -1.90
C LEU A 272 -1.09 35.32 -1.50
N ARG A 273 -1.40 36.26 -2.41
CA ARG A 273 -1.23 37.71 -2.19
C ARG A 273 -1.91 38.20 -0.90
N GLN A 274 -3.05 37.60 -0.55
CA GLN A 274 -3.85 37.93 0.64
C GLN A 274 -3.12 37.63 1.96
N PHE A 275 -2.12 36.74 1.96
CA PHE A 275 -1.32 36.40 3.13
C PHE A 275 -0.01 37.19 3.24
N SER A 276 0.22 38.21 2.38
CA SER A 276 1.34 39.16 2.44
C SER A 276 2.76 38.55 2.29
N LEU A 277 3.70 39.36 1.80
CA LEU A 277 5.13 39.03 1.69
C LEU A 277 5.77 38.69 3.04
N LYS A 278 5.19 39.16 4.16
CA LYS A 278 5.68 38.85 5.52
C LYS A 278 5.62 37.35 5.87
N ASN A 279 4.81 36.56 5.15
CA ASN A 279 4.67 35.12 5.37
C ASN A 279 5.54 34.27 4.43
N ALA A 280 6.41 34.86 3.60
CA ALA A 280 7.28 34.09 2.70
C ALA A 280 8.18 33.11 3.45
N ALA A 281 8.76 33.52 4.58
CA ALA A 281 9.58 32.64 5.42
C ALA A 281 8.75 31.50 6.05
N VAL A 282 7.50 31.77 6.43
CA VAL A 282 6.59 30.75 6.97
C VAL A 282 6.21 29.75 5.88
N ALA A 283 5.90 30.25 4.67
CA ALA A 283 5.63 29.40 3.51
C ALA A 283 6.83 28.52 3.16
N GLN A 284 8.05 29.05 3.27
CA GLN A 284 9.27 28.29 3.02
C GLN A 284 9.45 27.15 4.02
N LYS A 285 9.25 27.42 5.32
CA LYS A 285 9.29 26.37 6.35
C LYS A 285 8.33 25.22 6.06
N TYR A 286 7.10 25.53 5.62
CA TYR A 286 6.13 24.49 5.24
C TYR A 286 6.51 23.74 3.96
N LEU A 287 7.24 24.36 3.04
CA LEU A 287 7.79 23.68 1.86
C LEU A 287 8.88 22.68 2.27
N GLU A 288 9.80 23.12 3.14
CA GLU A 288 10.87 22.29 3.71
C GLU A 288 10.29 21.12 4.50
N THR A 289 9.26 21.34 5.33
CA THR A 289 8.61 20.25 6.07
C THR A 289 7.92 19.27 5.13
N ALA A 290 7.22 19.75 4.10
CA ALA A 290 6.59 18.88 3.10
C ALA A 290 7.62 18.02 2.35
N ALA A 291 8.73 18.63 1.93
CA ALA A 291 9.80 17.93 1.23
C ALA A 291 10.50 16.90 2.12
N GLY A 292 10.77 17.25 3.39
CA GLY A 292 11.32 16.36 4.40
C GLY A 292 10.42 15.17 4.73
N GLN A 293 9.09 15.37 4.69
CA GLN A 293 8.10 14.30 4.82
C GLN A 293 7.90 13.48 3.53
N GLY A 294 8.63 13.79 2.46
CA GLY A 294 8.63 13.00 1.23
C GLY A 294 7.71 13.50 0.10
N HIS A 295 7.13 14.70 0.19
CA HIS A 295 6.21 15.19 -0.86
C HIS A 295 6.92 15.55 -2.18
N ALA A 296 6.70 14.78 -3.25
CA ALA A 296 7.40 14.89 -4.53
C ALA A 296 7.48 16.31 -5.11
N GLN A 297 6.35 17.02 -5.18
CA GLN A 297 6.31 18.39 -5.74
C GLN A 297 7.06 19.38 -4.86
N ALA A 298 7.08 19.18 -3.54
CA ALA A 298 7.82 20.06 -2.63
C ALA A 298 9.33 19.87 -2.81
N GLN A 299 9.78 18.62 -2.92
CA GLN A 299 11.16 18.28 -3.23
C GLN A 299 11.61 18.89 -4.57
N TYR A 300 10.76 18.79 -5.60
CA TYR A 300 11.03 19.43 -6.90
C TYR A 300 11.21 20.95 -6.79
N LEU A 301 10.32 21.65 -6.08
CA LEU A 301 10.42 23.11 -5.90
C LEU A 301 11.69 23.52 -5.14
N ILE A 302 12.05 22.82 -4.06
CA ILE A 302 13.30 23.09 -3.33
C ILE A 302 14.50 22.86 -4.24
N GLY A 303 14.49 21.79 -5.04
CA GLY A 303 15.52 21.52 -6.03
C GLY A 303 15.72 22.68 -7.02
N LEU A 304 14.62 23.26 -7.52
CA LEU A 304 14.68 24.42 -8.42
C LEU A 304 15.16 25.70 -7.72
N GLU A 305 14.76 25.93 -6.47
CA GLU A 305 15.23 27.07 -5.68
C GLU A 305 16.75 27.02 -5.47
N LEU A 306 17.27 25.85 -5.12
CA LEU A 306 18.70 25.61 -4.95
C LEU A 306 19.47 25.75 -6.26
N LEU A 307 18.93 25.31 -7.41
CA LEU A 307 19.57 25.53 -8.72
C LEU A 307 19.66 27.01 -9.10
N ARG A 308 18.72 27.84 -8.64
CA ARG A 308 18.72 29.29 -8.89
C ARG A 308 19.65 30.05 -7.96
N ASP A 309 19.84 29.54 -6.74
CA ASP A 309 20.75 30.14 -5.78
C ASP A 309 22.21 29.82 -6.12
N THR A 310 22.87 30.80 -6.74
CA THR A 310 24.28 30.73 -7.16
C THR A 310 25.27 31.02 -6.03
N VAL A 311 24.80 31.41 -4.84
CA VAL A 311 25.66 31.81 -3.72
C VAL A 311 26.15 30.58 -2.93
N GLY A 312 25.31 29.57 -2.76
CA GLY A 312 25.66 28.36 -2.03
C GLY A 312 26.63 27.47 -2.80
N ARG A 313 27.79 27.17 -2.19
CA ARG A 313 28.87 26.40 -2.82
C ARG A 313 28.47 24.99 -3.25
N ASP A 314 27.49 24.36 -2.60
CA ASP A 314 27.08 22.96 -2.86
C ASP A 314 25.58 22.82 -3.13
N ASN A 315 24.93 23.94 -3.50
CA ASN A 315 23.50 23.95 -3.81
C ASN A 315 23.16 23.03 -4.99
N ASP A 316 24.08 22.84 -5.93
CA ASP A 316 23.94 21.93 -7.06
C ASP A 316 23.82 20.45 -6.63
N ILE A 317 24.57 20.05 -5.59
CA ILE A 317 24.53 18.70 -5.00
C ILE A 317 23.22 18.51 -4.23
N ALA A 318 22.89 19.49 -3.39
CA ALA A 318 21.63 19.47 -2.64
C ALA A 318 20.41 19.46 -3.57
N ALA A 319 20.44 20.26 -4.64
CA ALA A 319 19.42 20.28 -5.68
C ALA A 319 19.27 18.92 -6.36
N ALA A 320 20.40 18.29 -6.72
CA ALA A 320 20.39 16.96 -7.34
C ALA A 320 19.70 15.93 -6.45
N GLY A 321 20.02 15.94 -5.14
CA GLY A 321 19.39 15.05 -4.18
C GLY A 321 17.87 15.19 -4.14
N TRP A 322 17.36 16.43 -4.07
CA TRP A 322 15.92 16.67 -4.05
C TRP A 322 15.22 16.32 -5.38
N LEU A 323 15.81 16.70 -6.52
CA LEU A 323 15.24 16.42 -7.83
C LEU A 323 15.21 14.93 -8.16
N LEU A 324 16.26 14.20 -7.82
CA LEU A 324 16.32 12.75 -8.05
C LEU A 324 15.37 11.98 -7.14
N ARG A 325 15.19 12.41 -5.88
CA ARG A 325 14.16 11.86 -4.99
C ARG A 325 12.76 12.06 -5.56
N ALA A 326 12.43 13.27 -5.99
CA ALA A 326 11.15 13.57 -6.62
C ALA A 326 10.93 12.77 -7.91
N ALA A 327 11.96 12.65 -8.76
CA ALA A 327 11.89 11.88 -10.00
C ALA A 327 11.62 10.39 -9.76
N ARG A 328 12.21 9.79 -8.71
CA ARG A 328 11.96 8.39 -8.34
C ARG A 328 10.55 8.15 -7.81
N GLN A 329 9.94 9.15 -7.20
CA GLN A 329 8.52 9.11 -6.80
C GLN A 329 7.57 9.25 -8.01
N GLY A 330 8.09 9.35 -9.23
CA GLY A 330 7.28 9.45 -10.46
C GLY A 330 6.92 10.88 -10.85
N HIS A 331 7.50 11.90 -10.23
CA HIS A 331 7.21 13.29 -10.58
C HIS A 331 7.76 13.64 -11.98
N ALA A 332 6.85 13.93 -12.91
CA ALA A 332 7.19 14.11 -14.33
C ALA A 332 8.19 15.24 -14.58
N GLU A 333 7.98 16.43 -14.00
CA GLU A 333 8.86 17.59 -14.24
C GLU A 333 10.24 17.42 -13.57
N ALA A 334 10.29 16.89 -12.35
CA ALA A 334 11.55 16.51 -11.72
C ALA A 334 12.32 15.49 -12.57
N ARG A 335 11.64 14.51 -13.17
CA ARG A 335 12.26 13.53 -14.07
C ARG A 335 12.81 14.18 -15.34
N THR A 336 12.11 15.14 -15.93
CA THR A 336 12.63 15.84 -17.12
C THR A 336 13.84 16.71 -16.77
N VAL A 337 13.78 17.47 -15.67
CA VAL A 337 14.91 18.29 -15.20
C VAL A 337 16.11 17.42 -14.83
N ALA A 338 15.89 16.34 -14.06
CA ALA A 338 16.95 15.41 -13.69
C ALA A 338 17.58 14.74 -14.92
N ARG A 339 16.78 14.37 -15.92
CA ARG A 339 17.30 13.84 -17.19
C ARG A 339 18.12 14.89 -17.94
N LEU A 340 17.72 16.15 -17.94
CA LEU A 340 18.49 17.20 -18.62
C LEU A 340 19.82 17.50 -17.92
N LEU A 341 19.84 17.52 -16.59
CA LEU A 341 21.00 17.97 -15.81
C LEU A 341 21.94 16.83 -15.39
N TYR A 342 21.42 15.63 -15.16
CA TYR A 342 22.15 14.52 -14.55
C TYR A 342 22.19 13.25 -15.42
N CYS A 343 21.78 13.34 -16.70
CA CYS A 343 21.92 12.22 -17.62
C CYS A 343 23.38 11.89 -17.90
N ARG A 344 23.61 10.61 -18.21
CA ARG A 344 24.86 10.17 -18.81
C ARG A 344 24.95 10.73 -20.22
N LYS A 345 26.11 11.31 -20.56
CA LYS A 345 26.41 11.73 -21.94
C LYS A 345 26.32 10.50 -22.86
N ALA A 346 25.74 10.69 -24.06
CA ALA A 346 25.71 9.66 -25.09
C ALA A 346 27.14 9.37 -25.60
N LEU A 347 27.47 8.10 -25.82
CA LEU A 347 28.71 7.72 -26.51
C LEU A 347 28.64 8.18 -27.98
N VAL A 348 29.74 8.74 -28.47
CA VAL A 348 29.89 9.13 -29.88
C VAL A 348 30.32 7.94 -30.77
N SER A 349 30.59 6.76 -30.20
CA SER A 349 30.99 5.57 -30.98
C SER A 349 30.33 4.28 -30.49
N PRO A 350 29.62 3.54 -31.36
CA PRO A 350 29.03 2.24 -31.06
C PRO A 350 30.00 1.04 -31.20
N GLY A 351 31.28 1.26 -31.54
CA GLY A 351 32.25 0.18 -31.81
C GLY A 351 32.98 -0.41 -30.59
N SER A 352 33.05 0.30 -29.47
CA SER A 352 34.02 -0.02 -28.40
C SER A 352 33.48 -0.87 -27.23
N ALA A 353 32.17 -1.01 -27.04
CA ALA A 353 31.65 -1.61 -25.80
C ALA A 353 32.06 -3.08 -25.60
N ALA A 354 32.13 -3.87 -26.67
CA ALA A 354 32.53 -5.27 -26.62
C ALA A 354 34.04 -5.43 -26.32
N GLU A 355 34.87 -4.61 -26.97
CA GLU A 355 36.32 -4.57 -26.77
C GLU A 355 36.67 -4.09 -25.35
N GLN A 356 35.97 -3.07 -24.85
CA GLN A 356 36.08 -2.58 -23.47
C GLN A 356 35.74 -3.69 -22.46
N SER A 357 34.62 -4.38 -22.65
CA SER A 357 34.23 -5.48 -21.77
C SER A 357 35.19 -6.68 -21.86
N GLN A 358 35.82 -6.91 -23.02
CA GLN A 358 36.85 -7.94 -23.17
C GLN A 358 38.15 -7.57 -22.44
N LEU A 359 38.61 -6.33 -22.58
CA LEU A 359 39.77 -5.80 -21.86
C LEU A 359 39.55 -5.89 -20.34
N ILE A 360 38.40 -5.44 -19.85
CA ILE A 360 38.01 -5.54 -18.43
C ILE A 360 38.12 -6.98 -17.94
N ARG A 361 37.58 -7.96 -18.67
CA ARG A 361 37.64 -9.39 -18.29
C ARG A 361 39.07 -9.91 -18.23
N THR A 362 39.94 -9.50 -19.17
CA THR A 362 41.35 -9.91 -19.15
C THR A 362 42.11 -9.31 -17.97
N MET A 363 41.84 -8.04 -17.65
CA MET A 363 42.48 -7.33 -16.54
C MET A 363 41.97 -7.77 -15.17
N ALA A 364 40.72 -8.22 -15.06
CA ALA A 364 40.11 -8.60 -13.78
C ALA A 364 40.88 -9.70 -13.03
N ARG A 365 41.71 -10.49 -13.73
CA ARG A 365 42.52 -11.56 -13.13
C ARG A 365 43.84 -11.07 -12.53
N THR A 366 44.42 -10.01 -13.07
CA THR A 366 45.79 -9.55 -12.75
C THR A 366 45.83 -8.15 -12.15
N ARG A 367 44.86 -7.29 -12.49
CA ARG A 367 44.75 -5.87 -12.12
C ARG A 367 43.32 -5.54 -11.69
N ILE A 368 42.91 -6.08 -10.54
CA ILE A 368 41.53 -6.00 -10.04
C ILE A 368 41.05 -4.55 -9.86
N ALA A 369 41.88 -3.67 -9.29
CA ALA A 369 41.50 -2.29 -9.03
C ALA A 369 41.30 -1.50 -10.34
N LEU A 370 42.18 -1.70 -11.33
CA LEU A 370 42.06 -1.09 -12.65
C LEU A 370 40.83 -1.61 -13.40
N ALA A 371 40.59 -2.93 -13.41
CA ALA A 371 39.41 -3.52 -14.02
C ALA A 371 38.11 -2.97 -13.41
N THR A 372 38.07 -2.83 -12.08
CA THR A 372 36.93 -2.24 -11.36
C THR A 372 36.69 -0.78 -11.76
N ARG A 373 37.76 0.02 -11.90
CA ARG A 373 37.66 1.41 -12.38
C ARG A 373 37.16 1.50 -13.83
N LEU A 374 37.59 0.59 -14.69
CA LEU A 374 37.12 0.50 -16.08
C LEU A 374 35.65 0.09 -16.17
N GLU A 375 35.19 -0.84 -15.32
CA GLU A 375 33.75 -1.15 -15.22
C GLU A 375 32.97 0.08 -14.77
N LEU A 376 33.42 0.79 -13.74
CA LEU A 376 32.79 2.04 -13.29
C LEU A 376 32.75 3.09 -14.41
N GLY A 377 33.85 3.26 -15.14
CA GLY A 377 33.87 4.20 -16.26
C GLY A 377 32.99 3.79 -17.43
N GLN A 378 32.83 2.48 -17.70
CA GLN A 378 31.90 1.99 -18.71
C GLN A 378 30.45 2.26 -18.29
N THR A 379 30.12 1.98 -17.04
CA THR A 379 28.76 2.12 -16.48
C THR A 379 28.36 3.60 -16.32
N PHE A 380 29.23 4.43 -15.73
CA PHE A 380 28.94 5.84 -15.40
C PHE A 380 29.49 6.85 -16.42
N ARG A 381 30.11 6.37 -17.51
CA ARG A 381 30.70 7.19 -18.59
C ARG A 381 31.74 8.18 -18.07
N LEU A 382 32.65 7.70 -17.23
CA LEU A 382 33.72 8.50 -16.65
C LEU A 382 34.79 8.80 -17.71
N SER A 383 35.30 10.03 -17.74
CA SER A 383 36.51 10.36 -18.50
C SER A 383 37.73 9.66 -17.90
N ILE A 384 38.86 9.62 -18.63
CA ILE A 384 40.11 9.05 -18.08
C ILE A 384 40.49 9.70 -16.74
N ALA A 385 40.38 11.03 -16.66
CA ALA A 385 40.69 11.76 -15.44
C ALA A 385 39.71 11.45 -14.30
N GLU A 386 38.41 11.36 -14.59
CA GLU A 386 37.39 10.99 -13.60
C GLU A 386 37.62 9.55 -13.13
N LEU A 387 37.85 8.59 -14.03
CA LEU A 387 38.10 7.18 -13.71
C LEU A 387 39.26 6.98 -12.73
N LEU A 388 40.36 7.70 -12.95
CA LEU A 388 41.58 7.54 -12.17
C LEU A 388 41.56 8.32 -10.85
N LEU A 389 40.80 9.42 -10.78
CA LEU A 389 40.65 10.25 -9.57
C LEU A 389 39.38 9.95 -8.76
N PHE A 390 38.47 9.13 -9.28
CA PHE A 390 37.23 8.77 -8.62
C PHE A 390 37.49 8.02 -7.32
N ASP A 391 36.90 8.54 -6.24
CA ASP A 391 36.86 7.88 -4.95
C ASP A 391 35.40 7.51 -4.63
N PRO A 392 35.03 6.22 -4.60
CA PRO A 392 33.66 5.78 -4.34
C PRO A 392 33.18 6.04 -2.90
N GLU A 393 34.07 6.35 -1.95
CA GLU A 393 33.65 6.75 -0.60
C GLU A 393 33.20 8.21 -0.56
N ASP A 394 33.98 9.11 -1.15
CA ASP A 394 33.67 10.55 -1.15
C ASP A 394 32.58 10.94 -2.16
N ALA A 395 32.47 10.19 -3.26
CA ALA A 395 31.59 10.55 -4.38
C ALA A 395 30.14 10.07 -4.21
N ASP A 396 29.87 9.03 -3.42
CA ASP A 396 28.55 8.39 -3.33
C ASP A 396 27.60 9.18 -2.42
N GLN A 397 26.45 9.58 -2.95
CA GLN A 397 25.40 10.32 -2.25
C GLN A 397 24.08 9.53 -2.23
N GLU A 398 24.18 8.19 -2.05
CA GLU A 398 23.12 7.17 -2.08
C GLU A 398 22.48 6.96 -3.47
N HIS A 399 22.06 8.07 -4.08
CA HIS A 399 21.16 8.15 -5.21
C HIS A 399 21.83 8.64 -6.49
N PHE A 400 23.04 9.19 -6.36
CA PHE A 400 23.85 9.74 -7.42
C PHE A 400 25.30 9.74 -6.96
N ILE A 401 26.20 9.91 -7.92
CA ILE A 401 27.62 10.11 -7.64
C ILE A 401 28.03 11.53 -8.03
N VAL A 402 28.87 12.14 -7.20
CA VAL A 402 29.47 13.45 -7.41
C VAL A 402 30.90 13.27 -7.92
N LEU A 403 31.11 13.56 -9.18
CA LEU A 403 32.41 13.54 -9.84
C LEU A 403 33.03 14.93 -9.75
N ASP A 404 33.76 15.20 -8.67
CA ASP A 404 34.43 16.49 -8.48
C ASP A 404 35.95 16.39 -8.61
N VAL A 405 36.43 16.47 -9.84
CA VAL A 405 37.88 16.53 -10.15
C VAL A 405 38.44 17.95 -10.14
N ARG A 406 37.67 18.98 -9.74
CA ARG A 406 38.13 20.40 -9.75
C ARG A 406 39.30 20.66 -8.83
N ARG A 407 39.42 19.87 -7.76
CA ARG A 407 40.59 19.87 -6.86
C ARG A 407 41.89 19.58 -7.61
N HIS A 408 41.81 18.91 -8.77
CA HIS A 408 42.95 18.45 -9.57
C HIS A 408 43.06 19.16 -10.91
N LEU A 409 41.92 19.39 -11.57
CA LEU A 409 41.80 20.05 -12.86
C LEU A 409 41.00 21.34 -12.67
N ARG A 410 41.69 22.47 -12.49
CA ARG A 410 41.06 23.77 -12.19
C ARG A 410 40.01 24.24 -13.22
N ARG A 411 40.08 23.72 -14.45
CA ARG A 411 39.12 24.02 -15.53
C ARG A 411 38.00 22.98 -15.66
N ALA A 412 38.07 21.87 -14.94
CA ALA A 412 37.01 20.87 -14.94
C ALA A 412 35.76 21.44 -14.29
N ARG A 413 34.60 20.88 -14.65
CA ARG A 413 33.34 21.14 -13.94
C ARG A 413 33.00 19.89 -13.15
N ARG A 414 32.51 20.07 -11.92
CA ARG A 414 31.87 18.98 -11.18
C ARG A 414 30.73 18.40 -12.03
N ARG A 415 30.61 17.08 -12.05
CA ARG A 415 29.53 16.39 -12.76
C ARG A 415 28.77 15.51 -11.78
N ILE A 416 27.46 15.56 -11.86
CA ILE A 416 26.58 14.72 -11.04
C ILE A 416 25.95 13.69 -11.97
N VAL A 417 26.05 12.41 -11.61
CA VAL A 417 25.53 11.30 -12.41
C VAL A 417 24.56 10.49 -11.56
N ALA A 418 23.34 10.30 -12.06
CA ALA A 418 22.33 9.51 -11.38
C ALA A 418 22.70 8.02 -11.33
N VAL A 419 22.37 7.38 -10.20
CA VAL A 419 22.34 5.92 -10.05
C VAL A 419 20.90 5.47 -10.28
N GLU A 420 20.67 4.79 -11.40
CA GLU A 420 19.34 4.46 -11.91
C GLU A 420 18.97 3.00 -11.65
N THR A 421 19.95 2.08 -11.62
CA THR A 421 19.69 0.64 -11.52
C THR A 421 20.28 0.03 -10.24
N ALA A 422 19.71 -1.12 -9.83
CA ALA A 422 20.26 -1.91 -8.72
C ALA A 422 21.67 -2.45 -9.06
N GLU A 423 21.91 -2.81 -10.32
CA GLU A 423 23.22 -3.27 -10.80
C GLU A 423 24.30 -2.20 -10.59
N GLU A 424 24.01 -0.95 -10.91
CA GLU A 424 24.91 0.19 -10.67
C GLU A 424 25.23 0.38 -9.19
N ARG A 425 24.22 0.23 -8.32
CA ARG A 425 24.43 0.28 -6.88
C ARG A 425 25.36 -0.85 -6.42
N THR A 426 25.11 -2.08 -6.86
CA THR A 426 25.96 -3.23 -6.51
C THR A 426 27.40 -3.06 -7.01
N LEU A 427 27.59 -2.44 -8.18
CA LEU A 427 28.90 -2.12 -8.74
C LEU A 427 29.63 -1.10 -7.85
N LEU A 428 28.97 -0.02 -7.41
CA LEU A 428 29.55 0.97 -6.50
C LEU A 428 29.94 0.36 -5.14
N ASP A 429 29.06 -0.46 -4.55
CA ASP A 429 29.33 -1.13 -3.27
C ASP A 429 30.46 -2.18 -3.40
N ARG A 430 30.58 -2.84 -4.55
CA ARG A 430 31.72 -3.70 -4.87
C ARG A 430 33.00 -2.87 -5.04
N ALA A 431 32.93 -1.77 -5.77
CA ALA A 431 34.08 -0.92 -6.02
C ALA A 431 34.66 -0.31 -4.74
N ARG A 432 33.79 0.14 -3.81
CA ARG A 432 34.23 0.61 -2.48
C ARG A 432 35.06 -0.44 -1.75
N ARG A 433 34.65 -1.71 -1.77
CA ARG A 433 35.38 -2.81 -1.13
C ARG A 433 36.71 -3.12 -1.83
N LEU A 434 36.70 -3.24 -3.15
CA LEU A 434 37.88 -3.66 -3.92
C LEU A 434 38.95 -2.58 -4.00
N LEU A 435 38.56 -1.31 -4.14
CA LEU A 435 39.50 -0.20 -4.24
C LEU A 435 40.18 0.11 -2.90
N ASN A 436 39.55 -0.26 -1.78
CA ASN A 436 40.08 -0.07 -0.42
C ASN A 436 40.85 -1.30 0.16
N ALA A 437 40.91 -2.42 -0.54
CA ALA A 437 41.52 -3.66 -0.05
C ALA A 437 43.07 -3.62 0.01
N ARG A 438 43.72 -3.88 1.15
CA ARG A 438 45.14 -3.53 1.45
C ARG A 438 46.28 -3.99 0.49
N ASN A 439 46.11 -4.93 -0.44
CA ASN A 439 47.20 -5.44 -1.30
C ASN A 439 46.91 -5.33 -2.82
N PRO A 440 47.32 -4.23 -3.50
CA PRO A 440 47.10 -4.03 -4.93
C PRO A 440 48.37 -4.21 -5.79
N HIS A 441 48.20 -4.25 -7.11
CA HIS A 441 49.27 -4.34 -8.12
C HIS A 441 50.00 -2.98 -8.28
N PRO A 442 51.28 -2.91 -8.68
CA PRO A 442 52.06 -1.65 -8.81
C PRO A 442 51.48 -0.57 -9.74
N THR A 443 50.54 -0.93 -10.61
CA THR A 443 49.83 -0.01 -11.53
C THR A 443 48.51 0.49 -10.96
N ASP A 444 48.14 0.09 -9.74
CA ASP A 444 46.88 0.44 -9.11
C ASP A 444 47.02 1.78 -8.35
N VAL A 445 46.47 2.85 -8.91
CA VAL A 445 46.45 4.21 -8.33
C VAL A 445 45.92 4.17 -6.88
N ARG A 446 46.73 4.56 -5.89
CA ARG A 446 46.34 4.63 -4.46
C ARG A 446 47.04 5.74 -3.67
N GLY A 447 46.60 5.92 -2.42
CA GLY A 447 47.31 6.72 -1.41
C GLY A 447 46.79 8.15 -1.23
N PRO A 448 47.53 9.01 -0.53
CA PRO A 448 47.23 10.42 -0.38
C PRO A 448 47.08 11.11 -1.74
N LEU A 449 46.37 12.23 -1.74
CA LEU A 449 46.04 13.01 -2.94
C LEU A 449 47.23 13.26 -3.90
N SER A 450 48.41 13.50 -3.33
CA SER A 450 49.68 13.73 -4.04
C SER A 450 50.23 12.46 -4.70
N GLN A 451 50.04 11.31 -4.09
CA GLN A 451 50.47 10.01 -4.63
C GLN A 451 49.52 9.54 -5.73
N ARG A 452 48.19 9.69 -5.53
CA ARG A 452 47.20 9.46 -6.59
C ARG A 452 47.46 10.32 -7.83
N LYS A 453 47.98 11.54 -7.66
CA LYS A 453 48.37 12.43 -8.77
C LYS A 453 49.59 11.91 -9.55
N LEU A 454 50.62 11.46 -8.84
CA LEU A 454 51.80 10.86 -9.48
C LEU A 454 51.42 9.58 -10.22
N ASP A 455 50.63 8.74 -9.57
CA ASP A 455 50.12 7.49 -10.11
C ASP A 455 49.19 7.74 -11.31
N LEU A 456 48.38 8.81 -11.28
CA LEU A 456 47.55 9.25 -12.41
C LEU A 456 48.43 9.57 -13.63
N GLU A 457 49.47 10.38 -13.46
CA GLU A 457 50.38 10.77 -14.54
C GLU A 457 51.15 9.57 -15.11
N GLN A 458 51.59 8.65 -14.23
CA GLN A 458 52.26 7.41 -14.64
C GLN A 458 51.28 6.44 -15.34
N SER A 459 50.07 6.31 -14.83
CA SER A 459 49.03 5.44 -15.41
C SER A 459 48.56 5.94 -16.76
N ILE A 460 48.38 7.26 -16.94
CA ILE A 460 48.06 7.84 -18.26
C ILE A 460 49.18 7.54 -19.27
N ARG A 461 50.46 7.61 -18.86
CA ARG A 461 51.58 7.28 -19.75
C ARG A 461 51.66 5.80 -20.11
N LEU A 462 51.40 4.92 -19.15
CA LEU A 462 51.52 3.47 -19.33
C LEU A 462 50.32 2.86 -20.03
N LEU A 463 49.11 3.34 -19.71
CA LEU A 463 47.85 2.76 -20.15
C LEU A 463 47.15 3.60 -21.21
N GLY A 464 47.57 4.84 -21.45
CA GLY A 464 46.93 5.75 -22.41
C GLY A 464 46.72 5.11 -23.77
N GLN A 465 47.74 4.43 -24.32
CA GLN A 465 47.62 3.73 -25.61
C GLN A 465 46.65 2.53 -25.56
N GLU A 466 46.66 1.73 -24.49
CA GLU A 466 45.75 0.59 -24.34
C GLU A 466 44.29 1.05 -24.18
N LEU A 467 44.08 2.15 -23.45
CA LEU A 467 42.77 2.76 -23.20
C LEU A 467 42.23 3.46 -24.44
N GLU A 468 43.08 4.20 -25.17
CA GLU A 468 42.76 4.81 -26.46
C GLU A 468 42.37 3.74 -27.49
N HIS A 469 43.11 2.63 -27.55
CA HIS A 469 42.78 1.50 -28.43
C HIS A 469 41.43 0.87 -28.07
N ALA A 470 41.07 0.81 -26.79
CA ALA A 470 39.75 0.38 -26.31
C ALA A 470 38.67 1.48 -26.41
N GLY A 471 38.93 2.58 -27.10
CA GLY A 471 37.97 3.65 -27.37
C GLY A 471 37.68 4.57 -26.17
N TRP A 472 38.59 4.66 -25.20
CA TRP A 472 38.57 5.66 -24.12
C TRP A 472 39.49 6.82 -24.53
N THR A 473 38.94 7.79 -25.27
CA THR A 473 39.71 8.88 -25.87
C THR A 473 39.53 10.24 -25.18
N GLU A 474 38.55 10.36 -24.28
CA GLU A 474 38.26 11.54 -23.45
C GLU A 474 38.35 11.18 -21.95
#